data_AF-A0AAV5UNQ1-F1
#
_entry.id   AF-A0AAV5UNQ1-F1
#
_cell.length_a   1.000
_cell.length_b   1.000
_cell.length_c   1.000
_cell.angle_alpha   90.00
_cell.angle_beta   90.00
_cell.angle_gamma   90.00
#
_symmetry.space_group_name_H-M   'P 1'
#
loop_
_entity.id
_entity.type
_entity.pdbx_description
1 polymer ?
#
loop_
_entity_poly.entity_id
_entity_poly.type
_entity_poly.pdbx_seq_one_letter_code
_entity_poly.pdbx_strand_id
1 'polypeptide(L)'
;LFQMTKVKRPDIQGIRGLAIASVLGFHLKENQFPSGFVGVDIFFVLSGYLMSSILARERTINLKVLTGFYTRRFKRIVPLYALLLLVLFFLVPLLLLARDVAKFLSDVVWAAAFATNIHSVVEQTDYFAELFDSNVLTHTWSLGVEIQYYLVVPFLISLQRLLGDRLSLPYLIVLVAASFSFQCLTSANVSFNALPSRVWQFLGGGIAHEVKEGAKRPSDIFQTDGKSYSPVPTSDSDPLLECEEKKEKEEIEIEEVGFSDESRSSFKSGEKLSFYTL
;
A
#
# COMPACT_ATOMS: atom_id res chain seq x y z
N LEU A 1 -0.35 -5.55 -24.29
CA LEU A 1 -1.62 -6.10 -23.77
C LEU A 1 -1.51 -6.40 -22.26
N PHE A 2 -1.54 -5.38 -21.41
CA PHE A 2 -1.67 -5.56 -19.95
C PHE A 2 -2.13 -4.24 -19.31
N GLN A 3 -3.41 -3.95 -19.43
CA GLN A 3 -4.03 -2.88 -18.63
C GLN A 3 -5.29 -3.44 -17.99
N MET A 4 -5.12 -3.97 -16.77
CA MET A 4 -6.22 -3.91 -15.82
C MET A 4 -6.20 -2.50 -15.27
N THR A 5 -7.22 -1.69 -15.62
CA THR A 5 -7.44 -0.36 -15.05
C THR A 5 -7.64 -0.52 -13.55
N LYS A 6 -6.53 -0.31 -12.83
CA LYS A 6 -6.48 -0.48 -11.39
C LYS A 6 -7.14 0.74 -10.78
N VAL A 7 -8.38 0.60 -10.29
CA VAL A 7 -8.92 1.59 -9.35
C VAL A 7 -7.96 1.62 -8.18
N LYS A 8 -7.08 2.64 -8.15
CA LYS A 8 -6.24 2.92 -6.99
C LYS A 8 -7.21 3.17 -5.85
N ARG A 9 -6.91 2.62 -4.68
CA ARG A 9 -7.65 2.86 -3.43
C ARG A 9 -6.96 4.03 -2.72
N PRO A 10 -7.30 5.30 -3.06
CA PRO A 10 -6.64 6.46 -2.48
C PRO A 10 -6.88 6.53 -0.98
N ASP A 11 -8.02 6.01 -0.50
CA ASP A 11 -8.36 5.82 0.90
C ASP A 11 -7.27 5.06 1.67
N ILE A 12 -6.88 3.88 1.18
CA ILE A 12 -5.87 3.04 1.84
C ILE A 12 -4.49 3.71 1.76
N GLN A 13 -4.17 4.38 0.66
CA GLN A 13 -2.90 5.08 0.50
C GLN A 13 -2.81 6.31 1.42
N GLY A 14 -3.92 7.04 1.59
CA GLY A 14 -4.02 8.17 2.51
C GLY A 14 -3.81 7.75 3.95
N ILE A 15 -4.43 6.65 4.40
CA ILE A 15 -4.22 6.13 5.76
C ILE A 15 -2.77 5.67 5.97
N ARG A 16 -2.13 5.05 4.96
CA ARG A 16 -0.69 4.74 5.03
C ARG A 16 0.16 6.01 5.15
N GLY A 17 -0.19 7.07 4.42
CA GLY A 17 0.48 8.36 4.54
C GLY A 17 0.35 8.95 5.94
N LEU A 18 -0.85 8.90 6.53
CA LEU A 18 -1.09 9.35 7.90
C LEU A 18 -0.31 8.51 8.93
N ALA A 19 -0.25 7.20 8.73
CA ALA A 19 0.53 6.29 9.58
C ALA A 19 2.02 6.65 9.55
N ILE A 20 2.59 6.93 8.38
CA ILE A 20 3.98 7.38 8.23
C ILE A 20 4.18 8.75 8.89
N ALA A 21 3.27 9.70 8.69
CA ALA A 21 3.34 11.02 9.30
C ALA A 21 3.33 10.94 10.84
N SER A 22 2.53 10.03 11.41
CA SER A 22 2.51 9.75 12.85
C SER A 22 3.88 9.26 13.36
N VAL A 23 4.52 8.33 12.63
CA VAL A 23 5.85 7.83 12.97
C VAL A 23 6.90 8.94 12.86
N LEU A 24 6.83 9.78 11.83
CA LEU A 24 7.73 10.94 11.71
C LEU A 24 7.52 11.93 12.86
N GLY A 25 6.27 12.18 13.25
CA GLY A 25 5.95 13.03 14.41
C GLY A 25 6.56 12.52 15.71
N PHE A 26 6.52 11.20 15.94
CA PHE A 26 7.17 10.56 17.08
C PHE A 26 8.69 10.82 17.10
N HIS A 27 9.36 10.70 15.95
CA HIS A 27 10.81 10.90 15.87
C HIS A 27 11.23 12.37 15.96
N LEU A 28 10.40 13.30 15.48
CA LEU A 28 10.71 14.74 15.53
C LEU A 28 10.44 15.35 16.90
N LYS A 29 9.35 14.95 17.56
CA LYS A 29 8.90 15.50 18.85
C LYS A 29 8.16 14.45 19.66
N GLU A 30 8.90 13.51 20.26
CA GLU A 30 8.36 12.43 21.09
C GLU A 30 7.40 12.94 22.18
N ASN A 31 7.75 14.01 22.89
CA ASN A 31 6.90 14.59 23.95
C ASN A 31 5.53 15.10 23.44
N GLN A 32 5.40 15.44 22.16
CA GLN A 32 4.14 15.90 21.56
C GLN A 32 3.35 14.75 20.91
N PHE A 33 4.03 13.68 20.50
CA PHE A 33 3.44 12.53 19.82
C PHE A 33 3.91 11.20 20.43
N PRO A 34 3.69 10.95 21.74
CA PRO A 34 4.25 9.78 22.42
C PRO A 34 3.73 8.45 21.87
N SER A 35 2.55 8.45 21.24
CA SER A 35 1.94 7.27 20.63
C SER A 35 2.16 7.17 19.10
N GLY A 36 3.04 7.98 18.51
CA GLY A 36 3.22 7.98 17.06
C GLY A 36 3.81 6.68 16.49
N PHE A 37 4.46 5.86 17.34
CA PHE A 37 4.92 4.51 16.98
C PHE A 37 3.78 3.57 16.54
N VAL A 38 2.53 3.81 16.97
CA VAL A 38 1.33 3.06 16.54
C VAL A 38 1.13 3.14 15.02
N GLY A 39 1.71 4.14 14.35
CA GLY A 39 1.70 4.21 12.89
C GLY A 39 2.31 2.98 12.21
N VAL A 40 3.31 2.34 12.83
CA VAL A 40 3.89 1.10 12.31
C VAL A 40 2.86 -0.05 12.33
N ASP A 41 2.12 -0.16 13.43
CA ASP A 41 1.09 -1.20 13.60
C ASP A 41 -0.02 -1.04 12.56
N ILE A 42 -0.48 0.21 12.34
CA ILE A 42 -1.46 0.54 11.29
C ILE A 42 -0.92 0.14 9.92
N PHE A 43 0.35 0.42 9.64
CA PHE A 43 0.97 0.08 8.36
C PHE A 43 1.03 -1.43 8.11
N PHE A 44 1.33 -2.23 9.13
CA PHE A 44 1.32 -3.70 9.03
C PHE A 44 -0.09 -4.27 8.85
N VAL A 45 -1.09 -3.76 9.59
CA VAL A 45 -2.50 -4.14 9.41
C VAL A 45 -2.98 -3.86 7.98
N LEU A 46 -2.70 -2.66 7.46
CA LEU A 46 -3.09 -2.29 6.09
C LEU A 46 -2.36 -3.11 5.03
N SER A 47 -1.11 -3.49 5.30
CA SER A 47 -0.33 -4.35 4.40
C SER A 47 -0.91 -5.76 4.34
N GLY A 48 -1.28 -6.32 5.50
CA GLY A 48 -2.00 -7.59 5.60
C GLY A 48 -3.33 -7.57 4.84
N TYR A 49 -4.17 -6.56 5.09
CA TYR A 49 -5.45 -6.39 4.37
C TYR A 49 -5.25 -6.34 2.85
N LEU A 50 -4.28 -5.54 2.38
CA LEU A 50 -4.02 -5.38 0.95
C LEU A 50 -3.51 -6.68 0.32
N MET A 51 -2.59 -7.40 0.98
CA MET A 51 -2.07 -8.66 0.43
C MET A 51 -3.15 -9.74 0.38
N SER A 52 -3.93 -9.89 1.46
CA SER A 52 -5.07 -10.81 1.50
C SER A 52 -6.08 -10.48 0.41
N SER A 53 -6.43 -9.20 0.22
CA SER A 53 -7.38 -8.79 -0.83
C SER A 53 -6.93 -9.08 -2.25
N ILE A 54 -5.61 -9.05 -2.50
CA ILE A 54 -5.07 -9.30 -3.83
C ILE A 54 -4.97 -10.79 -4.09
N LEU A 55 -4.59 -11.58 -3.10
CA LEU A 55 -4.51 -13.04 -3.22
C LEU A 55 -5.92 -13.66 -3.24
N ALA A 56 -6.88 -13.12 -2.49
CA ALA A 56 -8.28 -13.57 -2.46
C ALA A 56 -8.98 -13.52 -3.83
N ARG A 57 -8.59 -12.58 -4.71
CA ARG A 57 -9.16 -12.46 -6.07
C ARG A 57 -8.75 -13.59 -7.01
N GLU A 58 -7.66 -14.28 -6.70
CA GLU A 58 -7.11 -15.34 -7.54
C GLU A 58 -7.73 -16.67 -7.13
N ARG A 59 -8.36 -17.39 -8.07
CA ARG A 59 -9.00 -18.69 -7.79
C ARG A 59 -8.00 -19.74 -7.32
N THR A 60 -6.83 -19.79 -7.95
CA THR A 60 -5.75 -20.74 -7.64
C THR A 60 -4.43 -19.99 -7.51
N ILE A 61 -3.68 -20.24 -6.44
CA ILE A 61 -2.34 -19.69 -6.27
C ILE A 61 -1.35 -20.62 -6.99
N ASN A 62 -1.02 -20.29 -8.23
CA ASN A 62 -0.04 -21.01 -9.05
C ASN A 62 1.21 -20.14 -9.28
N LEU A 63 2.22 -20.71 -9.95
CA LEU A 63 3.50 -20.03 -10.19
C LEU A 63 3.34 -18.70 -10.95
N LYS A 64 2.39 -18.60 -11.88
CA LYS A 64 2.12 -17.36 -12.64
C LYS A 64 1.54 -16.26 -11.73
N VAL A 65 0.65 -16.63 -10.81
CA VAL A 65 0.10 -15.70 -9.81
C VAL A 65 1.19 -15.23 -8.86
N LEU A 66 2.02 -16.15 -8.35
CA LEU A 66 3.13 -15.84 -7.43
C LEU A 66 4.17 -14.92 -8.09
N THR A 67 4.64 -15.27 -9.28
CA THR A 67 5.60 -14.44 -10.04
C THR A 67 5.04 -13.05 -10.32
N GLY A 68 3.77 -12.95 -10.74
CA GLY A 68 3.10 -11.66 -10.92
C GLY A 68 2.95 -10.87 -9.61
N PHE A 69 2.63 -11.53 -8.51
CA PHE A 69 2.54 -10.93 -7.18
C PHE A 69 3.88 -10.35 -6.74
N TYR A 70 4.95 -11.15 -6.73
CA TYR A 70 6.27 -10.70 -6.29
C TYR A 70 6.85 -9.63 -7.21
N THR A 71 6.75 -9.79 -8.53
CA THR A 71 7.27 -8.81 -9.51
C THR A 71 6.67 -7.42 -9.31
N ARG A 72 5.35 -7.33 -9.10
CA ARG A 72 4.67 -6.04 -8.88
C ARG A 72 5.11 -5.34 -7.60
N ARG A 73 5.56 -6.09 -6.59
CA ARG A 73 5.96 -5.58 -5.27
C ARG A 73 7.41 -5.14 -5.34
N PHE A 74 8.24 -5.99 -5.93
CA PHE A 74 9.64 -5.70 -6.21
C PHE A 74 9.79 -4.40 -7.01
N LYS A 75 9.07 -4.27 -8.14
CA LYS A 75 9.08 -3.04 -8.97
C LYS A 75 8.55 -1.79 -8.27
N ARG A 76 7.78 -1.94 -7.18
CA ARG A 76 7.23 -0.82 -6.41
C ARG A 76 8.18 -0.36 -5.31
N ILE A 77 8.84 -1.29 -4.62
CA ILE A 77 9.58 -1.02 -3.39
C ILE A 77 11.08 -0.85 -3.67
N VAL A 78 11.65 -1.77 -4.46
CA VAL A 78 13.09 -1.88 -4.62
C VAL A 78 13.74 -0.66 -5.28
N PRO A 79 13.17 -0.04 -6.34
CA PRO A 79 13.84 1.10 -6.98
C PRO A 79 14.08 2.28 -6.03
N LEU A 80 13.06 2.65 -5.25
CA LEU A 80 13.16 3.77 -4.32
C LEU A 80 14.05 3.42 -3.12
N TYR A 81 13.95 2.19 -2.62
CA TYR A 81 14.77 1.73 -1.50
C TYR A 81 16.25 1.59 -1.88
N ALA A 82 16.55 1.07 -3.07
CA ALA A 82 17.91 0.98 -3.59
C ALA A 82 18.53 2.37 -3.79
N LEU A 83 17.75 3.34 -4.28
CA LEU A 83 18.20 4.73 -4.38
C LEU A 83 18.53 5.31 -3.00
N LEU A 84 17.65 5.10 -2.00
CA LEU A 84 17.90 5.52 -0.63
C LEU A 84 19.20 4.91 -0.09
N LEU A 85 19.38 3.60 -0.22
CA LEU A 85 20.59 2.92 0.24
C LEU A 85 21.85 3.42 -0.48
N LEU A 86 21.77 3.67 -1.79
CA LEU A 86 22.89 4.20 -2.56
C LEU A 86 23.28 5.60 -2.06
N VAL A 87 22.30 6.48 -1.86
CA VAL A 87 22.55 7.82 -1.32
C VAL A 87 23.18 7.75 0.07
N LEU A 88 22.64 6.92 0.96
CA LEU A 88 23.18 6.75 2.32
C LEU A 88 24.59 6.16 2.30
N PHE A 89 24.84 5.17 1.44
CA PHE A 89 26.15 4.52 1.29
C PHE A 89 27.26 5.51 0.94
N PHE A 90 26.99 6.48 0.07
CA PHE A 90 27.98 7.50 -0.30
C PHE A 90 28.03 8.68 0.68
N LEU A 91 26.89 9.10 1.24
CA LEU A 91 26.82 10.33 2.04
C LEU A 91 27.20 10.11 3.50
N VAL A 92 26.73 9.05 4.15
CA VAL A 92 26.88 8.84 5.59
C VAL A 92 28.35 8.66 6.01
N PRO A 93 29.21 7.92 5.29
CA PRO A 93 30.62 7.80 5.66
C PRO A 93 31.39 9.13 5.65
N LEU A 94 30.92 10.14 4.92
CA LEU A 94 31.53 11.48 4.89
C LEU A 94 31.20 12.30 6.14
N LEU A 95 30.16 11.90 6.88
CA LEU A 95 29.64 12.61 8.06
C LEU A 95 30.00 11.90 9.38
N LEU A 96 30.40 10.62 9.33
CA LEU A 96 30.72 9.81 10.49
C LEU A 96 32.21 9.86 10.86
N LEU A 97 32.49 9.57 12.14
CA LEU A 97 33.86 9.26 12.60
C LEU A 97 34.32 7.92 12.01
N ALA A 98 35.63 7.78 11.75
CA ALA A 98 36.20 6.59 11.10
C ALA A 98 35.84 5.26 11.80
N ARG A 99 35.68 5.27 13.14
CA ARG A 99 35.28 4.09 13.93
C ARG A 99 33.84 3.62 13.64
N ASP A 100 32.95 4.54 13.29
CA ASP A 100 31.52 4.28 13.10
C ASP A 100 31.20 3.89 11.64
N VAL A 101 32.10 4.22 10.70
CA VAL A 101 31.98 3.85 9.28
C VAL A 101 31.95 2.34 9.09
N ALA A 102 32.79 1.58 9.82
CA ALA A 102 32.84 0.13 9.69
C ALA A 102 31.51 -0.53 10.12
N LYS A 103 30.92 -0.06 11.22
CA LYS A 103 29.59 -0.52 11.68
C LYS A 103 28.52 -0.18 10.64
N PHE A 104 28.50 1.07 10.16
CA PHE A 104 27.55 1.50 9.14
C PHE A 104 27.62 0.67 7.86
N LEU A 105 28.83 0.37 7.36
CA LEU A 105 28.99 -0.46 6.16
C LEU A 105 28.48 -1.90 6.36
N SER A 106 28.64 -2.46 7.55
CA SER A 106 28.02 -3.75 7.92
C SER A 106 26.49 -3.66 7.87
N ASP A 107 25.92 -2.61 8.47
CA ASP A 107 24.47 -2.39 8.50
C ASP A 107 23.86 -2.19 7.10
N VAL A 108 24.60 -1.60 6.16
CA VAL A 108 24.16 -1.46 4.75
C VAL A 108 23.93 -2.84 4.12
N VAL A 109 24.76 -3.84 4.42
CA VAL A 109 24.59 -5.20 3.88
C VAL A 109 23.28 -5.82 4.37
N TRP A 110 22.99 -5.68 5.67
CA TRP A 110 21.73 -6.13 6.25
C TRP A 110 20.53 -5.36 5.70
N ALA A 111 20.68 -4.06 5.47
CA ALA A 111 19.63 -3.22 4.90
C ALA A 111 19.34 -3.62 3.44
N ALA A 112 20.37 -3.86 2.64
CA ALA A 112 20.25 -4.34 1.26
C ALA A 112 19.56 -5.72 1.18
N ALA A 113 19.79 -6.58 2.17
CA ALA A 113 19.15 -7.88 2.30
C ALA A 113 17.72 -7.83 2.88
N PHE A 114 17.17 -6.66 3.21
CA PHE A 114 15.89 -6.50 3.92
C PHE A 114 15.86 -7.27 5.25
N ALA A 115 16.98 -7.27 5.98
CA ALA A 115 17.22 -8.10 7.16
C ALA A 115 17.76 -7.30 8.36
N THR A 116 17.64 -5.97 8.37
CA THR A 116 18.03 -5.13 9.52
C THR A 116 17.27 -5.47 10.79
N ASN A 117 16.01 -5.90 10.68
CA ASN A 117 15.25 -6.39 11.81
C ASN A 117 15.84 -7.67 12.43
N ILE A 118 16.43 -8.55 11.61
CA ILE A 118 17.12 -9.76 12.09
C ILE A 118 18.46 -9.36 12.72
N HIS A 119 19.19 -8.46 12.07
CA HIS A 119 20.45 -7.94 12.60
C HIS A 119 20.29 -7.35 14.01
N SER A 120 19.29 -6.48 14.22
CA SER A 120 18.99 -5.91 15.53
C SER A 120 18.65 -6.97 16.59
N VAL A 121 18.04 -8.10 16.19
CA VAL A 121 17.76 -9.20 17.11
C VAL A 121 19.03 -9.96 17.50
N VAL A 122 19.92 -10.20 16.53
CA VAL A 122 21.18 -10.91 16.75
C VAL A 122 22.15 -10.09 17.60
N GLU A 123 22.27 -8.80 17.30
CA GLU A 123 23.14 -7.86 18.03
C GLU A 123 22.53 -7.41 19.38
N GLN A 124 21.30 -7.85 19.70
CA GLN A 124 20.57 -7.49 20.92
C GLN A 124 20.45 -5.97 21.13
N THR A 125 20.32 -5.20 20.05
CA THR A 125 20.31 -3.75 20.13
C THR A 125 18.95 -3.24 20.60
N ASP A 126 18.92 -2.33 21.57
CA ASP A 126 17.66 -1.71 21.94
C ASP A 126 17.30 -0.68 20.87
N TYR A 127 16.18 -0.90 20.18
CA TYR A 127 15.70 -0.03 19.10
C TYR A 127 15.60 1.42 19.56
N PHE A 128 15.07 1.66 20.77
CA PHE A 128 14.90 3.02 21.29
C PHE A 128 16.22 3.66 21.72
N ALA A 129 17.21 2.86 22.11
CA ALA A 129 18.55 3.37 22.38
C ALA A 129 19.30 3.71 21.07
N GLU A 130 19.19 2.87 20.04
CA GLU A 130 19.83 3.11 18.73
C GLU A 130 19.26 4.31 17.96
N LEU A 131 17.99 4.67 18.21
CA LEU A 131 17.38 5.89 17.65
C LEU A 131 18.17 7.16 18.01
N PHE A 132 18.83 7.17 19.17
CA PHE A 132 19.64 8.29 19.63
C PHE A 132 21.14 8.11 19.37
N ASP A 133 21.55 6.92 18.91
CA ASP A 133 22.96 6.54 18.68
C ASP A 133 23.37 6.67 17.20
N SER A 134 22.65 7.50 16.43
CA SER A 134 22.98 7.92 15.06
C SER A 134 22.90 6.84 13.96
N ASN A 135 22.28 5.68 14.21
CA ASN A 135 22.10 4.66 13.18
C ASN A 135 20.93 4.99 12.24
N VAL A 136 21.25 5.63 11.10
CA VAL A 136 20.28 6.06 10.09
C VAL A 136 19.51 4.89 9.45
N LEU A 137 20.10 3.68 9.44
CA LEU A 137 19.49 2.50 8.83
C LEU A 137 18.50 1.79 9.75
N THR A 138 18.45 2.15 11.04
CA THR A 138 17.54 1.52 12.01
C THR A 138 16.09 1.55 11.53
N HIS A 139 15.63 2.62 10.87
CA HIS A 139 14.25 2.73 10.36
C HIS A 139 13.85 1.69 9.28
N THR A 140 14.83 1.03 8.65
CA THR A 140 14.58 0.04 7.59
C THR A 140 14.04 -1.29 8.12
N TRP A 141 14.08 -1.51 9.43
CA TRP A 141 13.60 -2.73 10.09
C TRP A 141 12.16 -3.10 9.69
N SER A 142 11.27 -2.09 9.69
CA SER A 142 9.84 -2.28 9.44
C SER A 142 9.57 -2.69 7.99
N LEU A 143 10.38 -2.17 7.05
CA LEU A 143 10.34 -2.58 5.65
C LEU A 143 10.86 -4.01 5.47
N GLY A 144 11.90 -4.39 6.22
CA GLY A 144 12.39 -5.77 6.27
C GLY A 144 11.30 -6.76 6.68
N VAL A 145 10.61 -6.46 7.79
CA VAL A 145 9.45 -7.25 8.27
C VAL A 145 8.33 -7.31 7.21
N GLU A 146 7.99 -6.19 6.57
CA GLU A 146 6.96 -6.14 5.51
C GLU A 146 7.33 -7.05 4.32
N ILE A 147 8.58 -7.01 3.85
CA ILE A 147 9.06 -7.87 2.76
C ILE A 147 9.06 -9.34 3.16
N GLN A 148 9.52 -9.68 4.37
CA GLN A 148 9.48 -11.05 4.87
C GLN A 148 8.04 -11.58 4.95
N TYR A 149 7.10 -10.76 5.43
CA TYR A 149 5.68 -11.11 5.41
C TYR A 149 5.15 -11.33 3.98
N TYR A 150 5.54 -10.50 3.02
CA TYR A 150 5.14 -10.67 1.62
C TYR A 150 5.60 -12.01 1.04
N LEU A 151 6.77 -12.51 1.44
CA LEU A 151 7.24 -13.83 1.03
C LEU A 151 6.36 -14.95 1.61
N VAL A 152 5.94 -14.81 2.87
CA VAL A 152 5.21 -15.86 3.61
C VAL A 152 3.70 -15.87 3.33
N VAL A 153 3.08 -14.71 3.08
CA VAL A 153 1.61 -14.59 2.97
C VAL A 153 0.94 -15.49 1.92
N PRO A 154 1.52 -15.75 0.72
CA PRO A 154 0.88 -16.65 -0.23
C PRO A 154 0.80 -18.09 0.28
N PHE A 155 1.77 -18.52 1.10
CA PHE A 155 1.75 -19.84 1.73
C PHE A 155 0.69 -19.93 2.83
N LEU A 156 0.56 -18.89 3.65
CA LEU A 156 -0.48 -18.82 4.69
C LEU A 156 -1.88 -18.92 4.09
N ILE A 157 -2.14 -18.13 3.03
CA ILE A 157 -3.44 -18.14 2.34
C ILE A 157 -3.66 -19.45 1.58
N SER A 158 -2.61 -20.05 1.03
CA SER A 158 -2.74 -21.37 0.38
C SER A 158 -3.13 -22.44 1.40
N LEU A 159 -2.47 -22.48 2.56
CA LEU A 159 -2.79 -23.43 3.62
C LEU A 159 -4.21 -23.23 4.16
N GLN A 160 -4.59 -21.97 4.40
CA GLN A 160 -5.94 -21.60 4.80
C GLN A 160 -7.01 -22.14 3.83
N ARG A 161 -6.78 -22.02 2.51
CA ARG A 161 -7.71 -22.54 1.49
C ARG A 161 -7.79 -24.07 1.48
N LEU A 162 -6.68 -24.75 1.79
CA LEU A 162 -6.65 -26.22 1.88
C LEU A 162 -7.46 -26.75 3.09
N LEU A 163 -7.54 -25.97 4.17
CA LEU A 163 -8.34 -26.31 5.36
C LEU A 163 -9.85 -26.15 5.14
N GLY A 164 -10.26 -25.42 4.09
CA GLY A 164 -11.65 -25.17 3.74
C GLY A 164 -12.34 -24.11 4.60
N ASP A 165 -13.50 -23.64 4.13
CA ASP A 165 -14.19 -22.46 4.69
C ASP A 165 -14.52 -22.58 6.18
N ARG A 166 -14.82 -23.79 6.66
CA ARG A 166 -15.17 -24.05 8.07
C ARG A 166 -14.00 -23.83 9.03
N LEU A 167 -12.77 -24.07 8.58
CA LEU A 167 -11.56 -23.99 9.40
C LEU A 167 -10.73 -22.74 9.11
N SER A 168 -11.08 -21.96 8.08
CA SER A 168 -10.41 -20.73 7.68
C SER A 168 -10.24 -19.73 8.84
N LEU A 169 -11.35 -19.30 9.44
CA LEU A 169 -11.32 -18.31 10.53
C LEU A 169 -10.67 -18.86 11.82
N PRO A 170 -10.99 -20.08 12.29
CA PRO A 170 -10.27 -20.69 13.42
C PRO A 170 -8.75 -20.76 13.20
N TYR A 171 -8.30 -21.13 12.00
CA TYR A 171 -6.88 -21.16 11.65
C TYR A 171 -6.21 -19.79 11.82
N LEU A 172 -6.83 -18.72 11.31
CA LEU A 172 -6.31 -17.37 11.46
C LEU A 172 -6.30 -16.90 12.91
N ILE A 173 -7.34 -17.21 13.68
CA ILE A 173 -7.42 -16.89 15.12
C ILE A 173 -6.28 -17.58 15.89
N VAL A 174 -6.02 -18.87 15.60
CA VAL A 174 -4.92 -19.61 16.23
C VAL A 174 -3.57 -18.98 15.90
N LEU A 175 -3.34 -18.60 14.64
CA LEU A 175 -2.09 -17.93 14.26
C LEU A 175 -1.92 -16.55 14.90
N VAL A 176 -2.99 -15.77 14.99
CA VAL A 176 -3.01 -14.48 15.71
C VAL A 176 -2.66 -14.70 17.18
N ALA A 177 -3.33 -15.64 17.84
CA ALA A 177 -3.08 -15.96 19.24
C ALA A 177 -1.63 -16.42 19.46
N ALA A 178 -1.12 -17.33 18.62
CA ALA A 178 0.25 -17.82 18.71
C ALA A 178 1.29 -16.70 18.53
N SER A 179 1.12 -15.85 17.50
CA SER A 179 2.01 -14.71 17.24
C SER A 179 1.96 -13.67 18.35
N PHE A 180 0.77 -13.36 18.88
CA PHE A 180 0.60 -12.43 19.99
C PHE A 180 1.18 -12.99 21.30
N SER A 181 0.95 -14.27 21.60
CA SER A 181 1.58 -14.94 22.74
C SER A 181 3.10 -14.93 22.64
N PHE A 182 3.66 -15.18 21.45
CA PHE A 182 5.10 -15.07 21.23
C PHE A 182 5.62 -13.66 21.50
N GLN A 183 4.88 -12.61 21.09
CA GLN A 183 5.23 -11.23 21.39
C GLN A 183 5.27 -10.94 22.90
N CYS A 184 4.32 -11.47 23.67
CA CYS A 184 4.22 -11.25 25.12
C CYS A 184 5.26 -12.03 25.94
N LEU A 185 5.76 -13.15 25.40
CA LEU A 185 6.68 -14.05 26.10
C LEU A 185 8.16 -13.83 25.76
N THR A 186 8.46 -12.90 24.84
CA THR A 186 9.82 -12.63 24.37
C THR A 186 10.37 -11.31 24.91
N SER A 187 11.68 -11.10 24.80
CA SER A 187 12.34 -9.86 25.21
C SER A 187 11.85 -8.67 24.37
N ALA A 188 11.98 -7.44 24.90
CA ALA A 188 11.53 -6.22 24.21
C ALA A 188 12.12 -6.08 22.80
N ASN A 189 13.41 -6.39 22.63
CA ASN A 189 14.09 -6.36 21.33
C ASN A 189 13.48 -7.36 20.33
N VAL A 190 13.26 -8.63 20.72
CA VAL A 190 12.68 -9.67 19.86
C VAL A 190 11.22 -9.35 19.56
N SER A 191 10.47 -9.01 20.59
CA SER A 191 9.07 -8.58 20.51
C SER A 191 8.90 -7.44 19.52
N PHE A 192 9.83 -6.48 19.51
CA PHE A 192 9.76 -5.34 18.63
C PHE A 192 10.15 -5.63 17.17
N ASN A 193 11.23 -6.38 16.95
CA ASN A 193 11.87 -6.51 15.62
C ASN A 193 11.53 -7.81 14.87
N ALA A 194 11.23 -8.90 15.56
CA ALA A 194 11.10 -10.21 14.94
C ALA A 194 9.80 -10.32 14.13
N LEU A 195 9.84 -10.92 12.93
CA LEU A 195 8.62 -11.18 12.17
C LEU A 195 7.57 -11.98 12.99
N PRO A 196 7.92 -13.08 13.68
CA PRO A 196 6.92 -13.91 14.38
C PRO A 196 6.10 -13.17 15.44
N SER A 197 6.67 -12.15 16.09
CA SER A 197 5.94 -11.33 17.07
C SER A 197 5.02 -10.29 16.41
N ARG A 198 5.17 -10.02 15.11
CA ARG A 198 4.41 -9.01 14.37
C ARG A 198 3.37 -9.58 13.41
N VAL A 199 3.43 -10.89 13.12
CA VAL A 199 2.51 -11.57 12.18
C VAL A 199 1.04 -11.33 12.54
N TRP A 200 0.67 -11.28 13.82
CA TRP A 200 -0.72 -11.03 14.24
C TRP A 200 -1.30 -9.71 13.71
N GLN A 201 -0.47 -8.67 13.51
CA GLN A 201 -0.91 -7.37 13.00
C GLN A 201 -1.33 -7.48 11.54
N PHE A 202 -0.50 -8.16 10.74
CA PHE A 202 -0.84 -8.45 9.34
C PHE A 202 -2.07 -9.35 9.23
N LEU A 203 -2.14 -10.40 10.06
CA LEU A 203 -3.28 -11.32 10.07
C LEU A 203 -4.58 -10.61 10.51
N GLY A 204 -4.52 -9.65 11.43
CA GLY A 204 -5.67 -8.81 11.78
C GLY A 204 -6.25 -8.07 10.56
N GLY A 205 -5.39 -7.55 9.69
CA GLY A 205 -5.81 -7.00 8.40
C GLY A 205 -6.41 -8.05 7.46
N GLY A 206 -5.86 -9.26 7.43
CA GLY A 206 -6.39 -10.39 6.67
C GLY A 206 -7.79 -10.81 7.14
N ILE A 207 -8.00 -10.92 8.45
CA ILE A 207 -9.30 -11.22 9.06
C ILE A 207 -10.30 -10.11 8.74
N ALA A 208 -9.91 -8.83 8.82
CA ALA A 208 -10.79 -7.72 8.46
C ALA A 208 -11.24 -7.80 6.99
N HIS A 209 -10.37 -8.25 6.09
CA HIS A 209 -10.75 -8.54 4.70
C HIS A 209 -11.75 -9.69 4.61
N GLU A 210 -11.50 -10.79 5.33
CA GLU A 210 -12.39 -11.95 5.35
C GLU A 210 -13.75 -11.70 5.98
N VAL A 211 -13.85 -10.89 7.03
CA VAL A 211 -15.14 -10.55 7.63
C VAL A 211 -15.97 -9.70 6.66
N LYS A 212 -15.30 -8.77 5.95
CA LYS A 212 -15.95 -7.92 4.95
C LYS A 212 -16.42 -8.72 3.74
N GLU A 213 -15.55 -9.56 3.19
CA GLU A 213 -15.87 -10.34 1.99
C GLU A 213 -16.65 -11.62 2.33
N GLY A 214 -16.51 -12.20 3.52
CA GLY A 214 -17.28 -13.36 4.00
C GLY A 214 -18.76 -13.07 4.20
N ALA A 215 -19.17 -11.80 4.14
CA ALA A 215 -20.56 -11.39 3.91
C ALA A 215 -21.07 -11.69 2.47
N LYS A 216 -20.17 -12.05 1.55
CA LYS A 216 -20.42 -12.52 0.17
C LYS A 216 -19.60 -13.78 -0.07
N ARG A 217 -20.25 -14.94 -0.02
CA ARG A 217 -19.56 -16.24 -0.06
C ARG A 217 -18.77 -16.38 -1.36
N PRO A 218 -17.71 -17.20 -1.42
CA PRO A 218 -17.02 -17.49 -2.67
C PRO A 218 -17.98 -17.91 -3.80
N SER A 219 -19.06 -18.63 -3.50
CA SER A 219 -20.13 -18.97 -4.45
C SER A 219 -20.86 -17.75 -5.05
N ASP A 220 -20.91 -16.65 -4.32
CA ASP A 220 -21.64 -15.43 -4.66
C ASP A 220 -20.72 -14.43 -5.40
N ILE A 221 -19.40 -14.58 -5.24
CA ILE A 221 -18.39 -13.85 -6.03
C ILE A 221 -18.33 -14.39 -7.47
N PHE A 222 -18.70 -15.67 -7.67
CA PHE A 222 -18.70 -16.32 -8.99
C PHE A 222 -20.07 -16.33 -9.68
N GLN A 223 -21.14 -15.82 -9.06
CA GLN A 223 -22.36 -15.45 -9.78
C GLN A 223 -22.17 -14.08 -10.43
N THR A 224 -21.34 -14.05 -11.48
CA THR A 224 -21.55 -13.06 -12.53
C THR A 224 -22.71 -13.56 -13.36
N ASP A 225 -23.81 -12.81 -13.43
CA ASP A 225 -24.84 -12.96 -14.46
C ASP A 225 -24.15 -13.31 -15.77
N GLY A 226 -24.59 -14.37 -16.46
CA GLY A 226 -23.90 -15.10 -17.54
C GLY A 226 -23.44 -14.32 -18.79
N LYS A 227 -23.16 -13.02 -18.69
CA LYS A 227 -22.34 -12.25 -19.61
C LYS A 227 -20.89 -12.73 -19.49
N SER A 228 -20.62 -13.81 -20.22
CA SER A 228 -19.29 -14.06 -20.79
C SER A 228 -18.72 -12.73 -21.28
N TYR A 229 -17.56 -12.33 -20.74
CA TYR A 229 -16.81 -11.20 -21.27
C TYR A 229 -16.49 -11.52 -22.73
N SER A 230 -17.27 -10.95 -23.66
CA SER A 230 -16.87 -10.91 -25.07
C SER A 230 -15.67 -9.97 -25.18
N PRO A 231 -14.64 -10.31 -25.97
CA PRO A 231 -13.59 -9.37 -26.31
C PRO A 231 -14.24 -8.11 -26.88
N VAL A 232 -13.90 -6.95 -26.31
CA VAL A 232 -14.24 -5.66 -26.93
C VAL A 232 -13.64 -5.69 -28.35
N PRO A 233 -14.43 -5.43 -29.40
CA PRO A 233 -13.87 -5.33 -30.75
C PRO A 233 -12.80 -4.25 -30.74
N THR A 234 -11.60 -4.60 -31.18
CA THR A 234 -10.55 -3.62 -31.46
C THR A 234 -11.00 -2.79 -32.65
N SER A 235 -11.66 -1.65 -32.42
CA SER A 235 -11.74 -0.58 -33.41
C SER A 235 -10.51 0.31 -33.20
N ASP A 236 -9.64 0.35 -34.20
CA ASP A 236 -8.46 1.20 -34.30
C ASP A 236 -8.85 2.68 -34.49
N SER A 237 -9.69 3.23 -33.61
CA SER A 237 -10.08 4.63 -33.63
C SER A 237 -9.75 5.26 -32.28
N ASP A 238 -8.75 6.15 -32.31
CA ASP A 238 -8.25 6.93 -31.19
C ASP A 238 -9.42 7.69 -30.51
N PRO A 239 -9.75 7.45 -29.22
CA PRO A 239 -10.90 8.07 -28.56
C PRO A 239 -10.78 9.60 -28.40
N LEU A 240 -9.62 10.17 -28.74
CA LEU A 240 -9.46 11.63 -28.83
C LEU A 240 -10.07 12.22 -30.11
N LEU A 241 -10.15 11.46 -31.21
CA LEU A 241 -10.76 11.92 -32.46
C LEU A 241 -12.29 11.91 -32.39
N GLU A 242 -12.88 10.94 -31.68
CA GLU A 242 -14.34 10.81 -31.54
C GLU A 242 -14.95 11.91 -30.65
N CYS A 243 -14.15 12.49 -29.74
CA CYS A 243 -14.53 13.66 -28.95
C CYS A 243 -14.47 14.97 -29.75
N GLU A 244 -13.55 15.10 -30.70
CA GLU A 244 -13.48 16.27 -31.60
C GLU A 244 -14.63 16.24 -32.61
N GLU A 245 -14.93 15.08 -33.20
CA GLU A 245 -16.03 14.94 -34.17
C GLU A 245 -17.42 15.13 -33.54
N LYS A 246 -17.59 14.80 -32.24
CA LYS A 246 -18.81 15.10 -31.49
C LYS A 246 -18.95 16.58 -31.17
N LYS A 247 -17.84 17.27 -30.85
CA LYS A 247 -17.84 18.71 -30.61
C LYS A 247 -18.18 19.49 -31.87
N GLU A 248 -17.62 19.10 -33.01
CA GLU A 248 -17.88 19.75 -34.30
C GLU A 248 -19.34 19.52 -34.74
N LYS A 249 -19.93 18.34 -34.49
CA LYS A 249 -21.35 18.08 -34.76
C LYS A 249 -22.31 18.83 -33.83
N GLU A 250 -21.99 18.96 -32.53
CA GLU A 250 -22.79 19.79 -31.61
C GLU A 250 -22.70 21.28 -31.94
N GLU A 251 -21.54 21.77 -32.40
CA GLU A 251 -21.35 23.18 -32.78
C GLU A 251 -22.11 23.54 -34.08
N ILE A 252 -22.17 22.61 -35.05
CA ILE A 252 -22.97 22.76 -36.27
C ILE A 252 -24.49 22.68 -35.98
N GLU A 253 -24.92 21.79 -35.07
CA GLU A 253 -26.34 21.64 -34.71
C GLU A 253 -26.86 22.86 -33.91
N ILE A 254 -26.00 23.57 -33.18
CA ILE A 254 -26.35 24.84 -32.50
C ILE A 254 -26.46 26.01 -33.49
N GLU A 255 -25.67 26.03 -34.58
CA GLU A 255 -25.83 27.06 -35.63
C GLU A 255 -27.09 26.87 -36.48
N GLU A 256 -27.52 25.63 -36.76
CA GLU A 256 -28.74 25.39 -37.57
C GLU A 256 -30.06 25.66 -36.82
N VAL A 257 -30.07 25.68 -35.49
CA VAL A 257 -31.29 25.95 -34.68
C VAL A 257 -31.53 27.46 -34.45
N GLY A 258 -30.63 28.32 -34.96
CA GLY A 258 -30.64 29.76 -34.74
C GLY A 258 -31.13 30.63 -35.89
N PHE A 259 -32.10 30.21 -36.71
CA PHE A 259 -32.74 31.14 -37.67
C PHE A 259 -34.22 30.86 -37.91
N SER A 260 -35.07 31.46 -37.07
CA SER A 260 -36.45 31.80 -37.46
C SER A 260 -36.85 33.11 -36.79
N ASP A 261 -36.94 34.15 -37.63
CA ASP A 261 -37.56 35.44 -37.35
C ASP A 261 -38.95 35.27 -36.71
N GLU A 262 -39.23 35.98 -35.61
CA GLU A 262 -40.31 36.97 -35.57
C GLU A 262 -40.44 37.69 -34.22
N SER A 263 -40.85 38.96 -34.33
CA SER A 263 -41.50 39.82 -33.31
C SER A 263 -40.65 40.75 -32.41
N ARG A 264 -40.34 41.91 -33.00
CA ARG A 264 -40.73 43.26 -32.54
C ARG A 264 -40.73 43.59 -31.03
N SER A 265 -39.86 44.56 -30.75
CA SER A 265 -40.13 45.83 -30.07
C SER A 265 -39.98 45.95 -28.55
N SER A 266 -39.22 46.99 -28.20
CA SER A 266 -39.43 47.93 -27.11
C SER A 266 -38.55 47.78 -25.85
N PHE A 267 -37.91 48.91 -25.54
CA PHE A 267 -37.54 49.43 -24.22
C PHE A 267 -36.12 49.26 -23.66
N LYS A 268 -35.27 50.23 -24.06
CA LYS A 268 -34.38 51.11 -23.28
C LYS A 268 -33.99 50.80 -21.82
N SER A 269 -32.70 51.10 -21.58
CA SER A 269 -32.03 51.52 -20.33
C SER A 269 -31.86 50.41 -19.28
N GLY A 270 -30.79 50.32 -18.50
CA GLY A 270 -29.63 51.16 -18.27
C GLY A 270 -28.85 50.53 -17.11
N GLU A 271 -27.68 51.10 -16.85
CA GLU A 271 -26.89 51.00 -15.63
C GLU A 271 -25.97 49.79 -15.35
N LYS A 272 -24.72 50.22 -15.14
CA LYS A 272 -23.54 49.59 -14.58
C LYS A 272 -23.75 49.13 -13.13
N LEU A 273 -23.00 48.10 -12.70
CA LEU A 273 -22.27 48.03 -11.42
C LEU A 273 -21.48 46.70 -11.42
N SER A 274 -20.16 46.70 -11.66
CA SER A 274 -19.07 46.92 -10.69
C SER A 274 -19.14 46.00 -9.47
N PHE A 275 -18.30 44.97 -9.43
CA PHE A 275 -17.72 44.46 -8.17
C PHE A 275 -16.27 44.03 -8.37
N TYR A 276 -15.41 44.74 -7.65
CA TYR A 276 -14.00 44.51 -7.38
C TYR A 276 -13.89 43.75 -6.03
N THR A 277 -12.89 42.86 -5.96
CA THR A 277 -12.04 42.54 -4.78
C THR A 277 -12.69 41.97 -3.51
N LEU A 278 -12.36 40.71 -3.19
CA LEU A 278 -11.26 40.32 -2.29
C LEU A 278 -11.00 38.81 -2.40
#